data_AF-A0A7S1GH98-F1
#
_entry.id   AF-A0A7S1GH98-F1
#
_cell.length_a   1.000
_cell.length_b   1.000
_cell.length_c   1.000
_cell.angle_alpha   90.00
_cell.angle_beta   90.00
_cell.angle_gamma   90.00
#
_symmetry.space_group_name_H-M   'P 1'
#
loop_
_entity.id
_entity.type
_entity.pdbx_description
1 polymer ?
#
loop_
_entity_poly.entity_id
_entity_poly.type
_entity_poly.pdbx_seq_one_letter_code
_entity_poly.pdbx_strand_id
1 'polypeptide(L)'
;CIYIFVLHIEGTRGRKISQQEKEGTMSLLASLPAPRHGDAAEHDDEKNNSELENEQRALVSQGGEHGGKESNRRRVAEHAPPYGARKGFIPRRLADFDQGGAYPEIHVAQYPLEMGRPDKKRAGGGRGEQTLALTVNAEGEVNYDAIVSRGRKNENSWIATGHKALVPKLEKLNDSFERPDEEEEDQVAKDTATALALKVTKKQAAVNPKNVPTVPGEAQYVKYTPANGGAAKARIIK
;
A
#
# COMPACT_ATOMS: atom_id res chain seq x y z
N CYS A 1 53.26 -18.55 -11.54
CA CYS A 1 52.65 -18.10 -12.80
C CYS A 1 51.88 -16.82 -12.54
N ILE A 2 52.46 -15.70 -12.99
CA ILE A 2 51.98 -14.33 -12.82
C ILE A 2 51.07 -14.03 -14.01
N TYR A 3 49.84 -13.59 -13.78
CA TYR A 3 49.09 -12.85 -14.79
C TYR A 3 48.40 -11.65 -14.14
N ILE A 4 49.04 -10.50 -14.31
CA ILE A 4 48.52 -9.16 -14.09
C ILE A 4 47.72 -8.81 -15.35
N PHE A 5 46.45 -8.44 -15.21
CA PHE A 5 45.67 -7.83 -16.29
C PHE A 5 45.35 -6.39 -15.91
N VAL A 6 46.19 -5.47 -16.40
CA VAL A 6 45.94 -4.03 -16.45
C VAL A 6 45.15 -3.77 -17.73
N LEU A 7 43.93 -3.25 -17.61
CA LEU A 7 43.23 -2.64 -18.74
C LEU A 7 42.93 -1.18 -18.38
N HIS A 8 43.76 -0.35 -19.01
CA HIS A 8 43.75 1.09 -19.05
C HIS A 8 43.08 1.49 -20.37
N ILE A 9 41.92 2.15 -20.36
CA ILE A 9 41.44 2.91 -21.52
C ILE A 9 40.87 4.25 -21.06
N GLU A 10 41.40 5.26 -21.72
CA GLU A 10 41.36 6.69 -21.49
C GLU A 10 39.99 7.33 -21.74
N GLY A 11 39.78 8.48 -21.10
CA GLY A 11 38.67 9.36 -21.39
C GLY A 11 38.84 10.15 -22.68
N THR A 12 37.72 10.47 -23.33
CA THR A 12 37.65 11.50 -24.36
C THR A 12 36.42 12.39 -24.15
N ARG A 13 36.71 13.59 -23.64
CA ARG A 13 36.38 14.91 -24.21
C ARG A 13 34.95 15.14 -24.73
N GLY A 14 34.31 16.14 -24.12
CA GLY A 14 33.06 16.72 -24.57
C GLY A 14 33.12 17.40 -25.94
N ARG A 15 31.93 17.58 -26.52
CA ARG A 15 31.67 18.54 -27.60
C ARG A 15 30.69 19.59 -27.11
N LYS A 16 31.10 20.85 -27.27
CA LYS A 16 30.28 22.04 -27.19
C LYS A 16 29.41 22.17 -28.44
N ILE A 17 28.16 22.59 -28.22
CA ILE A 17 27.47 23.74 -28.85
C ILE A 17 27.65 23.91 -30.37
N SER A 18 26.56 23.74 -31.11
CA SER A 18 26.29 24.55 -32.30
C SER A 18 24.80 24.89 -32.35
N GLN A 19 24.56 26.20 -32.41
CA GLN A 19 23.27 26.84 -32.63
C GLN A 19 22.65 26.41 -33.96
N GLN A 20 21.33 26.29 -34.00
CA GLN A 20 20.58 26.65 -35.19
C GLN A 20 19.17 27.07 -34.79
N GLU A 21 18.96 28.38 -34.86
CA GLU A 21 17.66 29.04 -34.87
C GLU A 21 16.85 28.53 -36.06
N LYS A 22 15.65 28.02 -35.80
CA LYS A 22 14.53 28.09 -36.74
C LYS A 22 13.27 28.41 -35.94
N GLU A 23 12.82 29.63 -36.13
CA GLU A 23 11.50 30.08 -35.76
C GLU A 23 10.45 29.15 -36.37
N GLY A 24 9.51 28.73 -35.53
CA GLY A 24 8.41 27.86 -35.91
C GLY A 24 7.56 27.64 -34.68
N THR A 25 6.47 28.39 -34.60
CA THR A 25 5.44 28.29 -33.56
C THR A 25 4.78 26.91 -33.61
N MET A 26 5.48 25.90 -33.08
CA MET A 26 4.94 24.55 -32.94
C MET A 26 4.02 24.52 -31.72
N SER A 27 2.75 24.72 -32.01
CA SER A 27 1.62 24.41 -31.14
C SER A 27 1.80 23.02 -30.50
N LEU A 28 2.03 23.00 -29.18
CA LEU A 28 2.13 21.78 -28.35
C LEU A 28 0.81 20.97 -28.33
N LEU A 29 -0.29 21.54 -28.83
CA LEU A 29 -1.58 20.86 -28.96
C LEU A 29 -1.59 19.82 -30.10
N ALA A 30 -0.63 19.85 -31.03
CA ALA A 30 -0.56 18.90 -32.15
C ALA A 30 0.21 17.60 -31.83
N SER A 31 0.87 17.51 -30.68
CA SER A 31 1.56 16.29 -30.21
C SER A 31 0.64 15.34 -29.44
N LEU A 32 -0.64 15.67 -29.29
CA LEU A 32 -1.62 14.81 -28.64
C LEU A 32 -2.38 14.01 -29.69
N PRO A 33 -2.56 12.68 -29.49
CA PRO A 33 -3.44 11.89 -30.34
C PRO A 33 -4.87 12.45 -30.25
N ALA A 34 -5.53 12.56 -31.41
CA ALA A 34 -6.89 13.09 -31.50
C ALA A 34 -7.83 12.36 -30.52
N PRO A 35 -8.69 13.09 -29.78
CA PRO A 35 -9.67 12.46 -28.90
C PRO A 35 -10.59 11.59 -29.76
N ARG A 36 -10.64 10.29 -29.43
CA ARG A 36 -11.60 9.37 -30.03
C ARG A 36 -12.97 9.74 -29.48
N HIS A 37 -13.72 10.57 -30.19
CA HIS A 37 -15.17 10.55 -30.04
C HIS A 37 -15.65 9.19 -30.55
N GLY A 38 -16.08 8.35 -29.61
CA GLY A 38 -16.93 7.22 -29.94
C GLY A 38 -18.24 7.78 -30.48
N ASP A 39 -18.58 7.33 -31.67
CA ASP A 39 -19.82 7.65 -32.36
C ASP A 39 -21.05 7.33 -31.49
N ALA A 40 -22.04 8.20 -31.66
CA ALA A 40 -23.45 8.09 -31.33
C ALA A 40 -23.95 6.74 -30.75
N ALA A 41 -24.40 6.81 -29.50
CA ALA A 41 -25.53 6.00 -29.03
C ALA A 41 -26.45 6.96 -28.27
N GLU A 42 -27.42 7.54 -28.98
CA GLU A 42 -28.62 8.11 -28.38
C GLU A 42 -29.31 6.98 -27.60
N HIS A 43 -29.44 7.14 -26.29
CA HIS A 43 -30.17 6.23 -25.43
C HIS A 43 -31.55 6.83 -25.16
N ASP A 44 -32.51 6.48 -26.01
CA ASP A 44 -33.94 6.74 -25.79
C ASP A 44 -34.47 5.76 -24.74
N ASP A 45 -34.31 6.08 -23.46
CA ASP A 45 -34.93 5.35 -22.35
C ASP A 45 -36.32 5.91 -22.05
N GLU A 46 -37.35 5.59 -22.84
CA GLU A 46 -38.72 5.91 -22.42
C GLU A 46 -39.86 5.05 -23.01
N LYS A 47 -39.64 3.76 -23.32
CA LYS A 47 -40.72 2.88 -23.84
C LYS A 47 -40.77 1.43 -23.34
N ASN A 48 -40.22 1.11 -22.17
CA ASN A 48 -40.29 -0.27 -21.64
C ASN A 48 -41.11 -0.44 -20.34
N ASN A 49 -41.91 0.56 -19.94
CA ASN A 49 -42.73 0.44 -18.74
C ASN A 49 -44.15 -0.09 -18.98
N SER A 50 -44.65 -0.07 -20.23
CA SER A 50 -46.02 -0.52 -20.53
C SER A 50 -46.16 -2.01 -20.84
N GLU A 51 -45.06 -2.71 -21.14
CA GLU A 51 -45.08 -4.14 -21.47
C GLU A 51 -44.92 -5.01 -20.20
N LEU A 52 -44.23 -4.50 -19.17
CA LEU A 52 -44.03 -5.18 -17.89
C LEU A 52 -45.24 -5.09 -16.94
N GLU A 53 -46.14 -4.12 -17.11
CA GLU A 53 -47.37 -4.03 -16.30
C GLU A 53 -48.50 -4.95 -16.81
N ASN A 54 -48.50 -5.30 -18.10
CA ASN A 54 -49.49 -6.20 -18.68
C ASN A 54 -49.21 -7.68 -18.39
N GLU A 55 -47.95 -8.09 -18.22
CA GLU A 55 -47.60 -9.45 -17.78
C GLU A 55 -47.88 -9.69 -16.29
N GLN A 56 -47.85 -8.66 -15.46
CA GLN A 56 -48.15 -8.78 -14.02
C GLN A 56 -49.65 -8.94 -13.72
N ARG A 57 -50.52 -8.54 -14.66
CA ARG A 57 -51.98 -8.67 -14.52
C ARG A 57 -52.54 -10.02 -14.97
N ALA A 58 -51.77 -10.82 -15.71
CA ALA A 58 -52.20 -12.14 -16.20
C ALA A 58 -51.98 -13.29 -15.18
N LEU A 59 -51.28 -13.04 -14.06
CA LEU A 59 -50.99 -14.06 -13.04
C LEU A 59 -51.91 -14.03 -11.81
N VAL A 60 -52.91 -13.15 -11.77
CA VAL A 60 -53.91 -13.04 -10.68
C VAL A 60 -55.24 -13.71 -11.04
N SER A 61 -55.23 -14.73 -11.90
CA SER A 61 -56.41 -15.57 -12.09
C SER A 61 -56.03 -17.00 -12.45
N GLN A 62 -55.88 -17.85 -11.43
CA GLN A 62 -56.38 -19.23 -11.45
C GLN A 62 -56.08 -19.90 -10.10
N GLY A 63 -57.13 -20.01 -9.28
CA GLY A 63 -57.20 -21.03 -8.25
C GLY A 63 -57.31 -22.40 -8.92
N GLY A 64 -56.57 -23.36 -8.39
CA GLY A 64 -56.58 -24.77 -8.81
C GLY A 64 -55.82 -25.60 -7.80
N GLU A 65 -56.57 -26.31 -6.96
CA GLU A 65 -56.08 -27.32 -6.03
C GLU A 65 -55.31 -28.42 -6.78
N HIS A 66 -54.23 -28.96 -6.20
CA HIS A 66 -53.88 -30.39 -6.26
C HIS A 66 -52.58 -30.71 -5.48
N GLY A 67 -52.71 -31.66 -4.54
CA GLY A 67 -51.90 -32.88 -4.47
C GLY A 67 -50.41 -32.76 -4.11
N GLY A 68 -50.09 -33.08 -2.87
CA GLY A 68 -48.73 -33.06 -2.32
C GLY A 68 -47.73 -33.99 -3.03
N LYS A 69 -46.53 -33.46 -3.25
CA LYS A 69 -45.24 -34.16 -3.12
C LYS A 69 -44.22 -33.16 -2.60
N GLU A 70 -43.92 -33.26 -1.31
CA GLU A 70 -42.98 -32.42 -0.59
C GLU A 70 -41.54 -32.74 -1.05
N SER A 71 -41.08 -32.01 -2.06
CA SER A 71 -39.65 -31.87 -2.32
C SER A 71 -39.09 -30.86 -1.33
N ASN A 72 -38.10 -31.29 -0.57
CA ASN A 72 -37.41 -30.59 0.52
C ASN A 72 -36.83 -29.23 0.07
N ARG A 73 -37.68 -28.22 -0.13
CA ARG A 73 -37.29 -26.82 -0.19
C ARG A 73 -36.93 -26.42 1.24
N ARG A 74 -35.66 -26.64 1.59
CA ARG A 74 -35.05 -26.04 2.78
C ARG A 74 -35.38 -24.55 2.70
N ARG A 75 -36.20 -24.07 3.64
CA ARG A 75 -36.45 -22.63 3.79
C ARG A 75 -35.09 -21.98 3.88
N VAL A 76 -34.78 -21.10 2.93
CA VAL A 76 -33.59 -20.26 2.99
C VAL A 76 -33.85 -19.34 4.18
N ALA A 77 -33.35 -19.72 5.35
CA ALA A 77 -33.39 -18.84 6.50
C ALA A 77 -32.59 -17.60 6.10
N GLU A 78 -33.27 -16.45 6.08
CA GLU A 78 -32.70 -15.15 5.73
C GLU A 78 -31.56 -14.75 6.67
N HIS A 79 -31.61 -15.27 7.90
CA HIS A 79 -30.57 -15.12 8.91
C HIS A 79 -30.06 -16.49 9.36
N ALA A 80 -28.78 -16.54 9.71
CA ALA A 80 -28.17 -17.76 10.18
C ALA A 80 -28.72 -18.15 11.57
N PRO A 81 -29.01 -19.45 11.84
CA PRO A 81 -29.57 -19.90 13.12
C PRO A 81 -28.71 -19.47 14.32
N PRO A 82 -29.24 -19.29 15.53
CA PRO A 82 -28.42 -18.93 16.69
C PRO A 82 -27.36 -19.98 17.02
N TYR A 83 -26.33 -19.57 17.77
CA TYR A 83 -25.25 -20.47 18.20
C TYR A 83 -25.80 -21.72 18.90
N GLY A 84 -25.22 -22.89 18.61
CA GLY A 84 -25.69 -24.19 19.12
C GLY A 84 -26.84 -24.84 18.32
N ALA A 85 -27.60 -24.09 17.53
CA ALA A 85 -28.69 -24.60 16.69
C ALA A 85 -28.31 -24.78 15.20
N ARG A 86 -27.04 -24.60 14.84
CA ARG A 86 -26.55 -24.61 13.44
C ARG A 86 -26.23 -26.01 12.89
N LYS A 87 -26.75 -27.08 13.52
CA LYS A 87 -26.54 -28.46 13.04
C LYS A 87 -27.18 -28.65 11.66
N GLY A 88 -26.37 -28.96 10.66
CA GLY A 88 -26.81 -29.14 9.27
C GLY A 88 -26.95 -27.84 8.46
N PHE A 89 -26.65 -26.68 9.06
CA PHE A 89 -26.48 -25.43 8.34
C PHE A 89 -25.07 -25.40 7.73
N ILE A 90 -24.95 -25.05 6.46
CA ILE A 90 -23.66 -24.93 5.76
C ILE A 90 -23.69 -23.61 5.00
N PRO A 91 -22.98 -22.56 5.46
CA PRO A 91 -22.94 -21.30 4.75
C PRO A 91 -22.16 -21.45 3.45
N ARG A 92 -22.77 -21.05 2.32
CA ARG A 92 -22.13 -21.09 0.99
C ARG A 92 -22.07 -19.72 0.35
N ARG A 93 -23.07 -18.87 0.61
CA ARG A 93 -23.19 -17.51 0.08
C ARG A 93 -22.65 -16.51 1.09
N LEU A 94 -22.28 -15.32 0.60
CA LEU A 94 -21.84 -14.22 1.48
C LEU A 94 -22.94 -13.79 2.46
N ALA A 95 -24.20 -13.80 2.03
CA ALA A 95 -25.35 -13.47 2.88
C ALA A 95 -25.57 -14.48 4.03
N ASP A 96 -25.08 -15.72 3.90
CA ASP A 96 -25.25 -16.74 4.94
C ASP A 96 -24.39 -16.44 6.19
N PHE A 97 -23.46 -15.47 6.11
CA PHE A 97 -22.59 -15.03 7.20
C PHE A 97 -23.10 -13.78 7.93
N ASP A 98 -24.26 -13.23 7.54
CA ASP A 98 -24.87 -12.03 8.11
C ASP A 98 -23.88 -10.85 8.14
N GLN A 99 -23.35 -10.48 9.32
CA GLN A 99 -22.34 -9.41 9.51
C GLN A 99 -20.88 -9.85 9.23
N GLY A 100 -20.67 -10.98 8.55
CA GLY A 100 -19.33 -11.44 8.16
C GLY A 100 -18.59 -12.30 9.20
N GLY A 101 -19.31 -12.94 10.12
CA GLY A 101 -18.73 -13.87 11.08
C GLY A 101 -18.67 -15.31 10.55
N ALA A 102 -17.52 -15.98 10.69
CA ALA A 102 -17.41 -17.42 10.42
C ALA A 102 -17.90 -18.25 11.63
N TYR A 103 -18.44 -19.43 11.37
CA TYR A 103 -18.98 -20.34 12.39
C TYR A 103 -17.98 -21.46 12.71
N PRO A 104 -17.21 -21.39 13.81
CA PRO A 104 -16.17 -22.37 14.13
C PRO A 104 -16.69 -23.80 14.34
N GLU A 105 -17.97 -23.96 14.70
CA GLU A 105 -18.66 -25.23 14.88
C GLU A 105 -18.98 -25.97 13.57
N ILE A 106 -18.87 -25.29 12.43
CA ILE A 106 -19.08 -25.87 11.10
C ILE A 106 -17.72 -26.19 10.51
N HIS A 107 -17.36 -27.47 10.47
CA HIS A 107 -16.07 -27.97 9.94
C HIS A 107 -16.01 -27.95 8.41
N VAL A 108 -16.20 -26.78 7.82
CA VAL A 108 -16.07 -26.49 6.40
C VAL A 108 -15.29 -25.18 6.26
N ALA A 109 -14.45 -25.07 5.23
CA ALA A 109 -13.76 -23.82 4.95
C ALA A 109 -14.77 -22.71 4.64
N GLN A 110 -14.74 -21.67 5.46
CA GLN A 110 -15.66 -20.54 5.40
C GLN A 110 -14.87 -19.28 5.07
N TYR A 111 -15.45 -18.44 4.21
CA TYR A 111 -14.79 -17.24 3.72
C TYR A 111 -15.75 -16.04 3.77
N PRO A 112 -16.11 -15.54 4.98
CA PRO A 112 -16.87 -14.31 5.11
C PRO A 112 -16.13 -13.14 4.47
N LEU A 113 -16.85 -12.25 3.78
CA LEU A 113 -16.26 -11.15 2.98
C LEU A 113 -15.13 -11.60 2.03
N GLU A 114 -15.14 -12.86 1.62
CA GLU A 114 -14.13 -13.48 0.75
C GLU A 114 -12.71 -13.51 1.33
N MET A 115 -12.58 -13.24 2.63
CA MET A 115 -11.30 -13.24 3.35
C MET A 115 -10.70 -14.64 3.39
N GLY A 116 -9.38 -14.74 3.20
CA GLY A 116 -8.65 -16.00 3.33
C GLY A 116 -8.79 -17.01 2.19
N ARG A 117 -9.56 -16.69 1.12
CA ARG A 117 -9.63 -17.55 -0.08
C ARG A 117 -8.26 -17.64 -0.77
N PRO A 118 -7.72 -18.84 -1.01
CA PRO A 118 -6.46 -18.99 -1.73
C PRO A 118 -6.59 -18.70 -3.23
N ASP A 119 -7.77 -18.94 -3.78
CA ASP A 119 -8.14 -18.85 -5.20
C ASP A 119 -8.58 -17.45 -5.63
N LYS A 120 -9.13 -16.64 -4.71
CA LYS A 120 -9.39 -15.23 -4.98
C LYS A 120 -8.12 -14.41 -4.76
N LYS A 121 -7.77 -13.64 -5.79
CA LYS A 121 -6.66 -12.69 -5.74
C LYS A 121 -6.90 -11.74 -4.57
N ARG A 122 -5.97 -11.71 -3.63
CA ARG A 122 -6.01 -10.78 -2.50
C ARG A 122 -5.89 -9.37 -3.08
N ALA A 123 -6.83 -8.49 -2.77
CA ALA A 123 -6.61 -7.05 -2.91
C ALA A 123 -5.44 -6.69 -1.97
N GLY A 124 -4.22 -6.62 -2.52
CA GLY A 124 -3.03 -6.19 -1.77
C GLY A 124 -2.00 -7.24 -1.36
N GLY A 125 -1.98 -8.47 -1.92
CA GLY A 125 -0.88 -9.40 -1.57
C GLY A 125 -0.94 -10.84 -2.06
N GLY A 126 -1.64 -11.12 -3.16
CA GLY A 126 -1.55 -12.43 -3.83
C GLY A 126 -0.18 -12.57 -4.51
N ARG A 127 0.33 -13.80 -4.64
CA ARG A 127 1.51 -14.09 -5.48
C ARG A 127 1.21 -13.59 -6.90
N GLY A 128 1.77 -12.45 -7.28
CA GLY A 128 1.76 -11.94 -8.65
C GLY A 128 1.16 -10.55 -8.87
N GLU A 129 0.55 -9.89 -7.88
CA GLU A 129 -0.04 -8.56 -8.08
C GLU A 129 0.72 -7.46 -7.33
N GLN A 130 1.10 -6.39 -8.04
CA GLN A 130 1.89 -5.26 -7.53
C GLN A 130 1.03 -4.16 -6.89
N THR A 131 -0.08 -4.54 -6.26
CA THR A 131 -1.05 -3.63 -5.65
C THR A 131 -0.75 -3.50 -4.16
N LEU A 132 -0.69 -2.26 -3.65
CA LEU A 132 -0.50 -1.99 -2.22
C LEU A 132 -1.78 -2.36 -1.46
N ALA A 133 -1.63 -2.95 -0.27
CA ALA A 133 -2.77 -3.21 0.60
C ALA A 133 -3.46 -1.91 1.02
N LEU A 134 -4.80 -1.89 0.93
CA LEU A 134 -5.59 -0.75 1.38
C LEU A 134 -5.54 -0.71 2.91
N THR A 135 -5.02 0.38 3.47
CA THR A 135 -5.01 0.59 4.93
C THR A 135 -6.07 1.63 5.30
N VAL A 136 -6.52 1.60 6.54
CA VAL A 136 -7.58 2.49 7.07
C VAL A 136 -7.04 3.12 8.35
N ASN A 137 -7.36 4.39 8.61
CA ASN A 137 -6.97 5.08 9.85
C ASN A 137 -7.88 4.71 11.03
N ALA A 138 -7.60 5.26 12.20
CA ALA A 138 -8.39 5.01 13.41
C ALA A 138 -9.84 5.51 13.27
N GLU A 139 -10.07 6.50 12.41
CA GLU A 139 -11.35 7.11 12.11
C GLU A 139 -12.19 6.31 11.10
N GLY A 140 -11.63 5.26 10.48
CA GLY A 140 -12.32 4.46 9.47
C GLY A 140 -12.24 5.01 8.04
N GLU A 141 -11.47 6.08 7.81
CA GLU A 141 -11.18 6.62 6.48
C GLU A 141 -10.05 5.83 5.80
N VAL A 142 -10.16 5.69 4.48
CA VAL A 142 -9.15 4.98 3.68
C VAL A 142 -7.86 5.80 3.59
N ASN A 143 -6.73 5.17 3.91
CA ASN A 143 -5.41 5.79 3.90
C ASN A 143 -4.83 5.83 2.48
N TYR A 144 -5.08 6.92 1.77
CA TYR A 144 -4.43 7.20 0.48
C TYR A 144 -2.97 7.66 0.63
N ASP A 145 -2.57 8.08 1.83
CA ASP A 145 -1.23 8.58 2.15
C ASP A 145 -0.14 7.54 1.91
N ALA A 146 -0.49 6.26 2.03
CA ALA A 146 0.41 5.14 1.81
C ALA A 146 0.99 5.10 0.37
N ILE A 147 0.27 5.68 -0.59
CA ILE A 147 0.75 5.81 -1.97
C ILE A 147 1.89 6.85 -2.04
N VAL A 148 1.73 7.95 -1.31
CA VAL A 148 2.67 9.08 -1.30
C VAL A 148 3.90 8.77 -0.43
N SER A 149 3.74 8.01 0.64
CA SER A 149 4.85 7.60 1.51
C SER A 149 5.75 6.52 0.89
N ARG A 150 5.25 5.78 -0.11
CA ARG A 150 5.98 4.70 -0.76
C ARG A 150 7.31 5.17 -1.35
N GLY A 151 8.41 4.51 -0.96
CA GLY A 151 9.75 4.75 -1.50
C GLY A 151 10.56 5.84 -0.79
N ARG A 152 10.02 6.44 0.29
CA ARG A 152 10.81 7.34 1.14
C ARG A 152 11.75 6.56 2.05
N LYS A 153 12.94 7.11 2.27
CA LYS A 153 13.95 6.51 3.16
C LYS A 153 13.53 6.52 4.64
N ASN A 154 12.72 7.49 5.02
CA ASN A 154 12.24 7.68 6.38
C ASN A 154 10.73 7.46 6.38
N GLU A 155 10.29 6.36 6.97
CA GLU A 155 8.85 6.04 7.08
C GLU A 155 8.12 7.05 7.99
N ASN A 156 8.82 7.62 8.97
CA ASN A 156 8.27 8.57 9.95
C ASN A 156 8.31 10.03 9.51
N SER A 157 8.62 10.34 8.23
CA SER A 157 8.58 11.73 7.79
C SER A 157 7.13 12.23 7.72
N TRP A 158 6.83 13.33 8.41
CA TRP A 158 5.52 13.97 8.33
C TRP A 158 5.23 14.47 6.91
N ILE A 159 4.06 14.12 6.37
CA ILE A 159 3.59 14.53 5.05
C ILE A 159 2.16 15.03 5.19
N ALA A 160 1.90 16.22 4.66
CA ALA A 160 0.55 16.76 4.55
C ALA A 160 -0.04 16.40 3.18
N THR A 161 -1.02 15.49 3.17
CA THR A 161 -1.71 15.00 1.95
C THR A 161 -3.18 15.43 1.90
N GLY A 162 -3.85 15.43 3.06
CA GLY A 162 -5.28 15.70 3.16
C GLY A 162 -5.64 17.19 3.11
N HIS A 163 -6.89 17.47 2.74
CA HIS A 163 -7.44 18.84 2.70
C HIS A 163 -7.36 19.57 4.05
N LYS A 164 -7.44 18.84 5.18
CA LYS A 164 -7.30 19.38 6.54
C LYS A 164 -5.97 20.12 6.77
N ALA A 165 -4.94 19.84 5.98
CA ALA A 165 -3.66 20.54 6.07
C ALA A 165 -3.64 21.86 5.28
N LEU A 166 -4.52 22.03 4.29
CA LEU A 166 -4.63 23.26 3.51
C LEU A 166 -5.48 24.30 4.24
N VAL A 167 -6.44 23.86 5.04
CA VAL A 167 -7.35 24.74 5.78
C VAL A 167 -6.62 25.38 6.98
N PRO A 168 -6.64 26.72 7.12
CA PRO A 168 -6.09 27.40 8.28
C PRO A 168 -6.78 26.95 9.58
N LYS A 169 -5.98 26.64 10.60
CA LYS A 169 -6.47 26.22 11.91
C LYS A 169 -6.59 27.45 12.82
N LEU A 170 -7.74 28.12 12.75
CA LEU A 170 -7.99 29.36 13.51
C LEU A 170 -8.00 29.14 15.03
N GLU A 171 -8.43 27.96 15.48
CA GLU A 171 -8.43 27.58 16.90
C GLU A 171 -7.04 27.64 17.52
N LYS A 172 -6.01 27.28 16.75
CA LYS A 172 -4.62 27.26 17.21
C LYS A 172 -3.90 28.59 17.10
N LEU A 173 -4.56 29.64 16.60
CA LEU A 173 -3.94 30.96 16.53
C LEU A 173 -3.79 31.60 17.90
N ASN A 174 -4.65 31.21 18.85
CA ASN A 174 -4.62 31.71 20.23
C ASN A 174 -3.78 30.82 21.16
N ASP A 175 -3.25 29.70 20.65
CA ASP A 175 -2.38 28.83 21.42
C ASP A 175 -1.00 29.48 21.57
N SER A 176 -0.40 29.35 22.76
CA SER A 176 0.96 29.81 23.03
C SER A 176 1.96 28.86 22.35
N PHE A 177 2.63 29.33 21.30
CA PHE A 177 3.73 28.60 20.67
C PHE A 177 5.02 28.86 21.43
N GLU A 178 5.19 28.13 22.53
CA GLU A 178 6.39 28.23 23.35
C GLU A 178 7.56 27.52 22.70
N ARG A 179 8.75 28.09 22.91
CA ARG A 179 9.99 27.44 22.52
C ARG A 179 10.23 26.23 23.43
N PRO A 180 10.92 25.18 22.95
CA PRO A 180 11.42 24.12 23.82
C PRO A 180 12.24 24.68 24.98
N ASP A 181 12.37 23.89 26.05
CA ASP A 181 13.12 24.31 27.24
C ASP A 181 14.61 24.50 26.93
N GLU A 182 15.25 25.40 27.69
CA GLU A 182 16.65 25.78 27.46
C GLU A 182 17.60 24.58 27.63
N GLU A 183 17.26 23.63 28.51
CA GLU A 183 18.01 22.38 28.68
C GLU A 183 17.92 21.47 27.44
N GLU A 184 16.76 21.37 26.81
CA GLU A 184 16.56 20.57 25.59
C GLU A 184 17.28 21.19 24.39
N GLU A 185 17.23 22.52 24.26
CA GLU A 185 17.97 23.26 23.23
C GLU A 185 19.48 22.99 23.34
N ASP A 186 20.02 23.05 24.56
CA ASP A 186 21.43 22.77 24.86
C ASP A 186 21.84 21.34 24.54
N GLN A 187 20.98 20.37 24.85
CA GLN A 187 21.24 18.96 24.58
C GLN A 187 21.25 18.68 23.07
N VAL A 188 20.27 19.20 22.33
CA VAL A 188 20.22 19.09 20.86
C VAL A 188 21.42 19.79 20.23
N ALA A 189 21.85 20.94 20.76
CA ALA A 189 23.03 21.66 20.28
C ALA A 189 24.31 20.83 20.46
N LYS A 190 24.50 20.21 21.63
CA LYS A 190 25.65 19.32 21.91
C LYS A 190 25.64 18.11 20.99
N ASP A 191 24.51 17.44 20.84
CA ASP A 191 24.37 16.25 19.98
C ASP A 191 24.64 16.59 18.50
N THR A 192 24.11 17.72 18.04
CA THR A 192 24.34 18.19 16.66
C THR A 192 25.80 18.57 16.45
N ALA A 193 26.42 19.27 17.40
CA ALA A 193 27.83 19.65 17.35
C ALA A 193 28.75 18.43 17.29
N THR A 194 28.52 17.41 18.13
CA THR A 194 29.31 16.17 18.10
C THR A 194 29.14 15.40 16.77
N ALA A 195 27.91 15.29 16.26
CA ALA A 195 27.64 14.62 14.99
C ALA A 195 28.31 15.33 13.79
N LEU A 196 28.31 16.66 13.79
CA LEU A 196 29.01 17.46 12.77
C LEU A 196 30.53 17.33 12.89
N ALA A 197 31.08 17.37 14.10
CA ALA A 197 32.50 17.16 14.34
C ALA A 197 32.97 15.79 13.80
N LEU A 198 32.18 14.72 14.00
CA LEU A 198 32.47 13.39 13.45
C LEU A 198 32.44 13.37 11.91
N LYS A 199 31.53 14.11 11.28
CA LYS A 199 31.50 14.22 9.81
C LYS A 199 32.69 15.01 9.27
N VAL A 200 33.07 16.09 9.95
CA VAL A 200 34.20 16.94 9.55
C VAL A 200 35.53 16.20 9.72
N THR A 201 35.75 15.52 10.84
CA THR A 201 36.97 14.72 11.06
C THR A 201 37.14 13.62 10.01
N LYS A 202 36.05 12.93 9.62
CA LYS A 202 36.06 11.95 8.52
C LYS A 202 36.45 12.59 7.19
N LYS A 203 35.91 13.76 6.86
CA LYS A 203 36.28 14.50 5.64
C LYS A 203 37.72 14.99 5.67
N GLN A 204 38.19 15.52 6.80
CA GLN A 204 39.58 15.97 6.98
C GLN A 204 40.58 14.82 6.84
N ALA A 205 40.28 13.65 7.42
CA ALA A 205 41.13 12.46 7.30
C ALA A 205 41.24 11.95 5.85
N ALA A 206 40.19 12.13 5.04
CA ALA A 206 40.20 11.78 3.62
C ALA A 206 41.04 12.75 2.77
N VAL A 207 41.04 14.05 3.10
CA VAL A 207 41.81 15.08 2.37
C VAL A 207 43.28 15.06 2.77
N ASN A 208 43.56 14.85 4.06
CA ASN A 208 44.91 14.85 4.63
C ASN A 208 45.25 13.42 5.12
N PRO A 209 45.65 12.50 4.22
CA PRO A 209 46.02 11.15 4.62
C PRO A 209 47.27 11.20 5.51
N LYS A 210 47.16 10.67 6.73
CA LYS A 210 48.31 10.56 7.63
C LYS A 210 49.18 9.39 7.18
N ASN A 211 50.46 9.66 6.92
CA ASN A 211 51.47 8.64 6.60
C ASN A 211 52.02 7.93 7.86
N VAL A 212 51.35 8.09 9.01
CA VAL A 212 51.75 7.48 10.28
C VAL A 212 51.17 6.06 10.33
N PRO A 213 51.98 5.03 10.62
CA PRO A 213 51.48 3.66 10.74
C PRO A 213 50.36 3.60 11.78
N THR A 214 49.24 3.01 11.40
CA THR A 214 48.07 2.87 12.27
C THR A 214 48.44 1.91 13.40
N VAL A 215 48.49 2.40 14.63
CA VAL A 215 48.69 1.53 15.80
C VAL A 215 47.46 0.63 15.91
N PRO A 216 47.60 -0.72 15.83
CA PRO A 216 46.47 -1.61 15.98
C PRO A 216 45.88 -1.44 17.38
N GLY A 217 44.58 -1.12 17.45
CA GLY A 217 43.86 -1.04 18.72
C GLY A 217 43.70 -2.41 19.39
N GLU A 218 43.08 -2.40 20.56
CA GLU A 218 42.74 -3.63 21.29
C GLU A 218 41.77 -4.52 20.51
N ALA A 219 41.84 -5.85 20.73
CA ALA A 219 41.01 -6.81 20.02
C ALA A 219 39.52 -6.65 20.37
N GLN A 220 38.67 -6.46 19.36
CA GLN A 220 37.21 -6.30 19.53
C GLN A 220 36.50 -7.61 19.17
N TYR A 221 35.67 -8.12 20.08
CA TYR A 221 34.89 -9.33 19.84
C TYR A 221 33.41 -9.00 19.59
N VAL A 222 32.87 -9.40 18.44
CA VAL A 222 31.46 -9.20 18.07
C VAL A 222 30.72 -10.53 18.05
N LYS A 223 29.60 -10.63 18.78
CA LYS A 223 28.70 -11.78 18.73
C LYS A 223 27.76 -11.66 17.54
N TYR A 224 27.95 -12.51 16.53
CA TYR A 224 27.12 -12.58 15.33
C TYR A 224 26.16 -13.78 15.38
N THR A 225 24.88 -13.50 15.20
CA THR A 225 23.84 -14.54 15.04
C THR A 225 23.43 -14.59 13.57
N PRO A 226 23.73 -15.67 12.82
CA PRO A 226 23.32 -15.77 11.43
C PRO A 226 21.80 -15.92 11.31
N ALA A 227 21.20 -15.20 10.35
CA ALA A 227 19.77 -15.31 10.06
C ALA A 227 19.40 -16.67 9.42
N ASN A 228 20.34 -17.27 8.68
CA ASN A 228 20.20 -18.61 8.14
C ASN A 228 20.55 -19.59 9.26
N GLY A 229 19.53 -20.19 9.88
CA GLY A 229 19.62 -21.04 11.09
C GLY A 229 20.46 -22.32 10.98
N GLY A 230 21.73 -22.20 10.62
CA GLY A 230 22.70 -23.28 10.66
C GLY A 230 23.02 -23.71 12.09
N ALA A 231 23.71 -24.84 12.22
CA ALA A 231 23.96 -25.55 13.49
C ALA A 231 24.59 -24.74 14.63
N ALA A 232 25.22 -23.59 14.34
CA ALA A 232 25.79 -22.69 15.36
C ALA A 232 24.83 -21.53 15.63
N LYS A 233 24.23 -21.53 16.82
CA LYS A 233 23.26 -20.52 17.27
C LYS A 233 23.83 -19.09 17.34
N ALA A 234 25.14 -18.94 17.54
CA ALA A 234 25.87 -17.67 17.45
C ALA A 234 27.37 -17.95 17.24
N ARG A 235 28.11 -16.99 16.66
CA ARG A 235 29.55 -17.03 16.43
C ARG A 235 30.19 -15.77 17.00
N ILE A 236 31.40 -15.88 17.55
CA ILE A 236 32.18 -14.73 18.02
C ILE A 236 33.22 -14.41 16.94
N ILE A 237 33.25 -13.17 16.46
CA ILE A 237 34.21 -12.65 15.48
C ILE A 237 35.20 -11.77 16.24
N LYS A 238 36.49 -11.97 16.02
CA LYS A 238 37.58 -11.12 16.53
C LYS A 238 38.06 -10.18 15.43
#